data_AF-A0A1V4Y5N2-F1
#
_entry.id   AF-A0A1V4Y5N2-F1
#
_cell.length_a   1.000
_cell.length_b   1.000
_cell.length_c   1.000
_cell.angle_alpha   90.00
_cell.angle_beta   90.00
_cell.angle_gamma   90.00
#
_symmetry.space_group_name_H-M   'P 1'
#
loop_
_entity.id
_entity.type
_entity.pdbx_description
1 polymer ?
#
loop_
_entity_poly.entity_id
_entity_poly.type
_entity_poly.pdbx_seq_one_letter_code
_entity_poly.pdbx_strand_id
1 'polypeptide(L)'
;MRSIFLKCALFFLGLSATFVLVNPAGAAPISIDITATISWISDSDGFLTGRIGVGDIIRGTYIYETTTADTNGSPEVGDYRHTTAPFGVTLAVNGFRFRTDPGDVDFLVELCNDHNNNHDAYLLRSYNNLFDISVPSPVFPWYLDNHISWQLTDFVTHTALASAVGTALPTMPPVLSDWPENSLTISSQEYSVGYQSFQIRADVISAVLSPTPVPEPATLLLLGLGLAGLAGVRRFKK
;
A
#
# COMPACT_ATOMS: atom_id res chain seq x y z
N MET A 1 6.97 -23.90 -81.82
CA MET A 1 8.23 -24.65 -81.57
C MET A 1 8.79 -24.20 -80.23
N ARG A 2 8.96 -25.15 -79.28
CA ARG A 2 9.80 -25.10 -78.05
C ARG A 2 9.43 -24.05 -76.99
N SER A 3 8.81 -24.47 -75.88
CA SER A 3 9.45 -25.03 -74.65
C SER A 3 10.10 -23.94 -73.79
N ILE A 4 9.67 -23.78 -72.54
CA ILE A 4 10.51 -23.92 -71.33
C ILE A 4 9.63 -23.75 -70.07
N PHE A 5 9.65 -24.80 -69.25
CA PHE A 5 9.16 -24.89 -67.88
C PHE A 5 9.94 -23.95 -66.96
N LEU A 6 9.28 -23.20 -66.07
CA LEU A 6 9.90 -22.72 -64.84
C LEU A 6 8.94 -22.87 -63.67
N LYS A 7 9.17 -23.91 -62.86
CA LYS A 7 8.55 -24.13 -61.56
C LYS A 7 9.20 -23.17 -60.56
N CYS A 8 8.56 -22.02 -60.31
CA CYS A 8 8.88 -21.19 -59.14
C CYS A 8 8.11 -21.75 -57.94
N ALA A 9 8.79 -22.55 -57.11
CA ALA A 9 8.31 -22.89 -55.78
C ALA A 9 8.41 -21.63 -54.90
N LEU A 10 7.27 -20.96 -54.69
CA LEU A 10 7.15 -19.83 -53.78
C LEU A 10 7.18 -20.38 -52.34
N PHE A 11 8.34 -20.31 -51.69
CA PHE A 11 8.46 -20.54 -50.26
C PHE A 11 7.86 -19.32 -49.54
N PHE A 12 6.60 -19.42 -49.11
CA PHE A 12 6.02 -18.47 -48.16
C PHE A 12 6.69 -18.68 -46.79
N LEU A 13 7.78 -17.94 -46.55
CA LEU A 13 8.27 -17.69 -45.20
C LEU A 13 7.19 -16.89 -44.47
N GLY A 14 6.37 -17.60 -43.70
CA GLY A 14 5.38 -17.00 -42.81
C GLY A 14 6.09 -16.17 -41.75
N LEU A 15 6.19 -14.87 -41.99
CA LEU A 15 6.61 -13.88 -41.00
C LEU A 15 5.48 -13.78 -39.97
N SER A 16 5.49 -14.68 -38.98
CA SER A 16 4.59 -14.58 -37.83
C SER A 16 5.06 -13.38 -37.00
N ALA A 17 4.46 -12.23 -37.26
CA ALA A 17 4.69 -11.01 -36.49
C ALA A 17 4.16 -11.25 -35.07
N THR A 18 5.04 -11.67 -34.17
CA THR A 18 4.74 -11.74 -32.74
C THR A 18 4.60 -10.29 -32.26
N PHE A 19 3.36 -9.80 -32.17
CA PHE A 19 3.05 -8.56 -31.49
C PHE A 19 3.41 -8.75 -30.02
N VAL A 20 4.55 -8.22 -29.61
CA VAL A 20 4.86 -8.02 -28.19
C VAL A 20 3.95 -6.88 -27.74
N LEU A 21 2.87 -7.23 -27.04
CA LEU A 21 2.10 -6.26 -26.27
C LEU A 21 3.04 -5.70 -25.21
N VAL A 22 3.64 -4.56 -25.51
CA VAL A 22 4.33 -3.74 -24.52
C VAL A 22 3.21 -3.12 -23.69
N ASN A 23 2.84 -3.77 -22.59
CA ASN A 23 2.04 -3.07 -21.59
C ASN A 23 2.89 -1.88 -21.12
N PRO A 24 2.36 -0.65 -21.15
CA PRO A 24 3.05 0.46 -20.53
C PRO A 24 3.37 0.04 -19.10
N ALA A 25 4.63 0.17 -18.70
CA ALA A 25 5.05 -0.09 -17.34
C ALA A 25 4.39 0.98 -16.45
N GLY A 26 3.15 0.75 -16.04
CA GLY A 26 2.55 1.48 -14.94
C GLY A 26 3.42 1.26 -13.72
N ALA A 27 3.61 2.32 -12.93
CA ALA A 27 4.23 2.17 -11.63
C ALA A 27 3.45 1.09 -10.87
N ALA A 28 4.15 0.12 -10.29
CA ALA A 28 3.48 -0.84 -9.43
C ALA A 28 3.02 -0.12 -8.16
N PRO A 29 1.89 -0.53 -7.56
CA PRO A 29 1.48 -0.04 -6.25
C PRO A 29 2.63 -0.13 -5.25
N ILE A 30 2.79 0.90 -4.44
CA ILE A 30 3.74 0.92 -3.33
C ILE A 30 3.10 0.17 -2.17
N SER A 31 3.84 -0.79 -1.64
CA SER A 31 3.46 -1.57 -0.47
C SER A 31 4.53 -1.35 0.60
N ILE A 32 4.09 -1.01 1.81
CA ILE A 32 4.99 -0.71 2.93
C ILE A 32 4.58 -1.55 4.12
N ASP A 33 5.51 -2.40 4.57
CA ASP A 33 5.37 -3.17 5.80
C ASP A 33 5.71 -2.29 7.00
N ILE A 34 4.84 -2.30 8.00
CA ILE A 34 5.04 -1.57 9.24
C ILE A 34 5.07 -2.49 10.46
N THR A 35 5.88 -2.12 11.43
CA THR A 35 5.91 -2.70 12.78
C THR A 35 5.76 -1.58 13.79
N ALA A 36 4.84 -1.73 14.74
CA ALA A 36 4.57 -0.75 15.78
C ALA A 36 4.50 -1.40 17.16
N THR A 37 4.84 -0.64 18.20
CA THR A 37 4.73 -1.07 19.60
C THR A 37 3.60 -0.29 20.26
N ILE A 38 2.66 -0.98 20.90
CA ILE A 38 1.55 -0.32 21.58
C ILE A 38 2.08 0.48 22.77
N SER A 39 1.79 1.79 22.79
CA SER A 39 2.21 2.72 23.83
C SER A 39 1.08 3.07 24.80
N TRP A 40 -0.18 2.94 24.36
CA TRP A 40 -1.33 3.25 25.21
C TRP A 40 -2.62 2.53 24.76
N ILE A 41 -3.47 2.20 25.73
CA ILE A 41 -4.79 1.58 25.51
C ILE A 41 -5.83 2.25 26.41
N SER A 42 -6.99 2.54 25.83
CA SER A 42 -8.25 2.76 26.56
C SER A 42 -9.26 1.71 26.12
N ASP A 43 -9.71 0.91 27.08
CA ASP A 43 -10.70 -0.16 26.88
C ASP A 43 -11.43 -0.40 28.22
N SER A 44 -12.16 0.61 28.70
CA SER A 44 -12.82 0.57 30.01
C SER A 44 -13.87 -0.53 30.13
N ASP A 45 -14.49 -0.90 29.00
CA ASP A 45 -15.54 -1.90 28.91
C ASP A 45 -15.00 -3.31 28.62
N GLY A 46 -13.68 -3.46 28.41
CA GLY A 46 -13.01 -4.74 28.26
C GLY A 46 -13.28 -5.45 26.94
N PHE A 47 -13.57 -4.71 25.86
CA PHE A 47 -13.82 -5.28 24.54
C PHE A 47 -12.60 -6.01 23.98
N LEU A 48 -11.38 -5.58 24.30
CA LEU A 48 -10.15 -6.26 23.87
C LEU A 48 -9.84 -7.52 24.70
N THR A 49 -10.69 -7.84 25.68
CA THR A 49 -10.61 -9.04 26.54
C THR A 49 -9.25 -9.24 27.23
N GLY A 50 -8.48 -8.17 27.42
CA GLY A 50 -7.10 -8.24 27.93
C GLY A 50 -6.10 -8.95 27.02
N ARG A 51 -6.46 -9.21 25.75
CA ARG A 51 -5.59 -9.89 24.76
C ARG A 51 -4.64 -8.93 24.05
N ILE A 52 -4.91 -7.64 24.12
CA ILE A 52 -4.04 -6.58 23.61
C ILE A 52 -3.65 -5.72 24.80
N GLY A 53 -2.35 -5.50 24.97
CA GLY A 53 -1.71 -4.78 26.06
C GLY A 53 -0.63 -3.81 25.56
N VAL A 54 -0.26 -2.86 26.41
CA VAL A 54 0.91 -1.98 26.16
C VAL A 54 2.17 -2.85 26.02
N GLY A 55 2.99 -2.56 25.02
CA GLY A 55 4.19 -3.32 24.67
C GLY A 55 3.97 -4.43 23.64
N ASP A 56 2.72 -4.79 23.32
CA ASP A 56 2.45 -5.72 22.22
C ASP A 56 2.88 -5.13 20.87
N ILE A 57 3.19 -6.03 19.94
CA ILE A 57 3.67 -5.67 18.61
C ILE A 57 2.54 -5.79 17.58
N ILE A 58 2.22 -4.67 16.95
CA ILE A 58 1.38 -4.61 15.75
C ILE A 58 2.28 -4.80 14.53
N ARG A 59 1.86 -5.67 13.61
CA ARG A 59 2.47 -5.81 12.28
C ARG A 59 1.42 -5.60 11.22
N GLY A 60 1.82 -5.03 10.10
CA GLY A 60 0.89 -4.83 9.00
C GLY A 60 1.54 -4.30 7.75
N THR A 61 0.69 -3.99 6.79
CA THR A 61 1.08 -3.44 5.51
C THR A 61 0.05 -2.39 5.10
N TYR A 62 0.49 -1.32 4.45
CA TYR A 62 -0.40 -0.43 3.71
C TYR A 62 0.03 -0.31 2.25
N ILE A 63 -0.93 -0.08 1.37
CA ILE A 63 -0.76 -0.08 -0.08
C ILE A 63 -1.43 1.15 -0.67
N TYR A 64 -0.72 1.86 -1.54
CA TYR A 64 -1.22 2.99 -2.31
C TYR A 64 -0.58 3.03 -3.70
N GLU A 65 -1.19 3.81 -4.60
CA GLU A 65 -0.70 4.03 -5.96
C GLU A 65 -0.09 5.44 -6.08
N THR A 66 1.19 5.55 -6.45
CA THR A 66 1.89 6.85 -6.55
C THR A 66 1.43 7.72 -7.70
N THR A 67 0.72 7.14 -8.68
CA THR A 67 0.09 7.87 -9.78
C THR A 67 -1.32 8.41 -9.45
N THR A 68 -1.78 8.21 -8.21
CA THR A 68 -3.06 8.78 -7.74
C THR A 68 -3.01 10.30 -7.83
N ALA A 69 -4.03 10.90 -8.44
CA ALA A 69 -4.09 12.34 -8.56
C ALA A 69 -4.33 12.99 -7.19
N ASP A 70 -3.61 14.07 -6.93
CA ASP A 70 -3.89 14.96 -5.81
C ASP A 70 -5.26 15.62 -6.00
N THR A 71 -6.09 15.57 -4.96
CA THR A 71 -7.43 16.18 -4.95
C THR A 71 -7.48 17.49 -4.17
N ASN A 72 -6.40 17.86 -3.49
CA ASN A 72 -6.28 19.13 -2.79
C ASN A 72 -5.84 20.24 -3.76
N GLY A 73 -6.35 21.45 -3.56
CA GLY A 73 -6.00 22.62 -4.39
C GLY A 73 -4.83 23.43 -3.83
N SER A 74 -4.40 23.14 -2.60
CA SER A 74 -3.29 23.84 -1.94
C SER A 74 -1.96 23.25 -2.40
N PRO A 75 -0.95 24.07 -2.75
CA PRO A 75 0.38 23.54 -3.08
C PRO A 75 1.13 22.93 -1.88
N GLU A 76 0.65 23.19 -0.65
CA GLU A 76 1.23 22.72 0.61
C GLU A 76 0.58 21.44 1.13
N VAL A 77 -0.54 21.00 0.53
CA VAL A 77 -1.27 19.81 0.97
C VAL A 77 -1.53 18.92 -0.24
N GLY A 78 -1.22 17.63 -0.13
CA GLY A 78 -1.58 16.63 -1.13
C GLY A 78 -2.54 15.61 -0.55
N ASP A 79 -3.74 15.51 -1.12
CA ASP A 79 -4.78 14.56 -0.71
C ASP A 79 -4.94 13.46 -1.76
N TYR A 80 -4.45 12.26 -1.44
CA TYR A 80 -4.44 11.12 -2.35
C TYR A 80 -5.39 10.04 -1.87
N ARG A 81 -6.61 10.06 -2.40
CA ARG A 81 -7.67 9.14 -2.00
C ARG A 81 -7.78 7.94 -2.93
N HIS A 82 -7.77 6.75 -2.34
CA HIS A 82 -8.00 5.48 -2.99
C HIS A 82 -9.39 4.95 -2.66
N THR A 83 -10.09 4.45 -3.68
CA THR A 83 -11.49 4.00 -3.56
C THR A 83 -11.72 2.57 -4.06
N THR A 84 -10.64 1.85 -4.39
CA THR A 84 -10.71 0.48 -4.92
C THR A 84 -9.65 -0.41 -4.28
N ALA A 85 -9.94 -1.70 -4.11
CA ALA A 85 -8.93 -2.68 -3.74
C ALA A 85 -7.80 -2.72 -4.79
N PRO A 86 -6.54 -3.00 -4.40
CA PRO A 86 -6.09 -3.47 -3.09
C PRO A 86 -5.63 -2.36 -2.12
N PHE A 87 -5.91 -1.09 -2.42
CA PHE A 87 -5.42 0.02 -1.61
C PHE A 87 -6.06 0.06 -0.22
N GLY A 88 -5.29 0.48 0.78
CA GLY A 88 -5.72 0.45 2.17
C GLY A 88 -4.61 0.02 3.13
N VAL A 89 -5.02 -0.35 4.34
CA VAL A 89 -4.14 -0.80 5.42
C VAL A 89 -4.66 -2.11 6.01
N THR A 90 -3.76 -3.00 6.41
CA THR A 90 -4.06 -4.22 7.17
C THR A 90 -3.07 -4.35 8.31
N LEU A 91 -3.56 -4.43 9.54
CA LEU A 91 -2.81 -4.53 10.78
C LEU A 91 -3.23 -5.79 11.54
N ALA A 92 -2.30 -6.39 12.27
CA ALA A 92 -2.55 -7.55 13.11
C ALA A 92 -1.76 -7.49 14.42
N VAL A 93 -2.41 -7.90 15.51
CA VAL A 93 -1.81 -8.05 16.84
C VAL A 93 -2.55 -9.14 17.62
N ASN A 94 -1.80 -10.04 18.25
CA ASN A 94 -2.33 -11.12 19.11
C ASN A 94 -3.53 -11.91 18.55
N GLY A 95 -3.53 -12.13 17.22
CA GLY A 95 -4.55 -12.89 16.51
C GLY A 95 -5.78 -12.09 16.09
N PHE A 96 -5.86 -10.80 16.38
CA PHE A 96 -6.85 -9.89 15.83
C PHE A 96 -6.32 -9.18 14.58
N ARG A 97 -7.23 -8.86 13.66
CA ARG A 97 -6.98 -8.09 12.46
C ARG A 97 -7.84 -6.84 12.40
N PHE A 98 -7.23 -5.76 11.96
CA PHE A 98 -7.85 -4.46 11.70
C PHE A 98 -7.47 -4.06 10.28
N ARG A 99 -8.43 -3.84 9.38
CA ARG A 99 -8.12 -3.53 7.98
C ARG A 99 -9.16 -2.65 7.30
N THR A 100 -8.75 -1.99 6.23
CA THR A 100 -9.67 -1.41 5.24
C THR A 100 -10.58 -2.50 4.67
N ASP A 101 -11.86 -2.19 4.48
CA ASP A 101 -12.80 -3.09 3.80
C ASP A 101 -12.46 -3.17 2.30
N PRO A 102 -12.02 -4.33 1.77
CA PRO A 102 -11.73 -4.45 0.34
C PRO A 102 -12.97 -4.33 -0.55
N GLY A 103 -14.18 -4.47 -0.01
CA GLY A 103 -15.45 -4.30 -0.72
C GLY A 103 -15.94 -2.85 -0.77
N ASP A 104 -15.39 -1.98 0.07
CA ASP A 104 -15.80 -0.57 0.20
C ASP A 104 -14.59 0.29 0.62
N VAL A 105 -13.58 0.37 -0.25
CA VAL A 105 -12.32 1.04 0.07
C VAL A 105 -12.54 2.55 0.15
N ASP A 106 -12.10 3.13 1.26
CA ASP A 106 -11.97 4.58 1.44
C ASP A 106 -10.71 4.86 2.27
N PHE A 107 -9.61 5.08 1.55
CA PHE A 107 -8.28 5.22 2.13
C PHE A 107 -7.62 6.50 1.62
N LEU A 108 -7.09 7.30 2.53
CA LEU A 108 -6.43 8.56 2.25
C LEU A 108 -4.97 8.47 2.67
N VAL A 109 -4.08 8.88 1.76
CA VAL A 109 -2.72 9.30 2.10
C VAL A 109 -2.68 10.81 1.94
N GLU A 110 -2.33 11.52 3.00
CA GLU A 110 -2.24 12.98 3.03
C GLU A 110 -0.80 13.40 3.39
N LEU A 111 -0.27 14.36 2.64
CA LEU A 111 1.03 14.97 2.90
C LEU A 111 0.85 16.48 3.03
N CYS A 112 1.28 17.04 4.14
CA CYS A 112 1.31 18.48 4.37
C CYS A 112 2.76 18.91 4.45
N ASN A 113 3.23 19.78 3.55
CA ASN A 113 4.59 20.34 3.59
C ASN A 113 4.50 21.83 3.93
N ASP A 114 5.05 22.21 5.08
CA ASP A 114 4.98 23.58 5.61
C ASP A 114 3.56 24.16 5.78
N HIS A 115 2.53 23.33 5.95
CA HIS A 115 1.15 23.80 5.98
C HIS A 115 0.75 24.44 7.32
N ASN A 116 -0.15 25.45 7.31
CA ASN A 116 -0.86 26.03 8.48
C ASN A 116 -0.06 26.01 9.80
N ASN A 117 0.85 26.98 9.96
CA ASN A 117 1.85 27.10 11.04
C ASN A 117 3.18 26.38 10.79
N ASN A 118 3.51 26.12 9.52
CA ASN A 118 4.77 25.54 9.08
C ASN A 118 5.00 24.21 9.80
N HIS A 119 4.25 23.17 9.46
CA HIS A 119 4.60 21.83 9.93
C HIS A 119 4.49 20.87 8.78
N ASP A 120 5.34 19.84 8.86
CA ASP A 120 5.22 18.71 7.96
C ASP A 120 4.34 17.66 8.60
N ALA A 121 3.45 17.07 7.82
CA ALA A 121 2.63 15.94 8.23
C ALA A 121 2.59 14.85 7.16
N TYR A 122 2.61 13.60 7.62
CA TYR A 122 2.32 12.43 6.80
C TYR A 122 1.20 11.65 7.49
N LEU A 123 0.05 11.56 6.84
CA LEU A 123 -1.14 10.92 7.38
C LEU A 123 -1.58 9.77 6.48
N LEU A 124 -1.77 8.59 7.08
CA LEU A 124 -2.60 7.53 6.53
C LEU A 124 -3.93 7.50 7.27
N ARG A 125 -5.03 7.39 6.54
CA ARG A 125 -6.36 7.29 7.15
C ARG A 125 -7.25 6.33 6.38
N SER A 126 -7.81 5.35 7.06
CA SER A 126 -8.80 4.43 6.50
C SER A 126 -10.15 4.70 7.15
N TYR A 127 -11.16 5.01 6.35
CA TYR A 127 -12.49 5.39 6.82
C TYR A 127 -13.45 4.18 6.92
N ASN A 128 -13.36 3.26 5.96
CA ASN A 128 -14.21 2.07 5.91
C ASN A 128 -13.40 0.84 6.30
N ASN A 129 -13.67 0.28 7.48
CA ASN A 129 -12.83 -0.76 8.07
C ASN A 129 -13.60 -2.00 8.54
N LEU A 130 -12.99 -3.16 8.34
CA LEU A 130 -13.40 -4.45 8.89
C LEU A 130 -12.45 -4.85 10.01
N PHE A 131 -12.98 -4.94 11.23
CA PHE A 131 -12.22 -5.41 12.39
C PHE A 131 -12.71 -6.80 12.80
N ASP A 132 -11.79 -7.66 13.24
CA ASP A 132 -12.15 -8.94 13.88
C ASP A 132 -12.88 -8.71 15.22
N ILE A 133 -12.66 -7.53 15.84
CA ILE A 133 -13.32 -7.11 17.07
C ILE A 133 -13.67 -5.62 17.02
N SER A 134 -14.92 -5.31 17.33
CA SER A 134 -15.48 -3.95 17.39
C SER A 134 -16.34 -3.81 18.64
N VAL A 135 -16.61 -2.57 19.05
CA VAL A 135 -17.68 -2.33 20.02
C VAL A 135 -19.03 -2.76 19.42
N PRO A 136 -19.98 -3.25 20.24
CA PRO A 136 -21.28 -3.67 19.73
C PRO A 136 -22.11 -2.44 19.32
N SER A 137 -22.77 -2.50 18.18
CA SER A 137 -23.78 -1.51 17.77
C SER A 137 -25.15 -2.18 17.57
N PRO A 138 -25.89 -2.46 18.65
CA PRO A 138 -27.13 -3.24 18.58
C PRO A 138 -28.31 -2.46 18.02
N VAL A 139 -28.30 -1.13 18.12
CA VAL A 139 -29.43 -0.28 17.73
C VAL A 139 -29.29 0.20 16.28
N PHE A 140 -28.08 0.61 15.89
CA PHE A 140 -27.85 1.34 14.65
C PHE A 140 -26.46 1.00 14.09
N PRO A 141 -26.35 -0.06 13.27
CA PRO A 141 -25.06 -0.52 12.74
C PRO A 141 -24.25 0.56 12.01
N TRP A 142 -24.91 1.58 11.46
CA TRP A 142 -24.28 2.72 10.76
C TRP A 142 -23.67 3.78 11.68
N TYR A 143 -23.84 3.71 13.01
CA TYR A 143 -23.10 4.55 13.97
C TYR A 143 -21.83 3.89 14.50
N LEU A 144 -21.52 2.67 14.05
CA LEU A 144 -20.24 2.05 14.37
C LEU A 144 -19.14 2.74 13.57
N ASP A 145 -18.23 3.40 14.28
CA ASP A 145 -17.04 4.03 13.72
C ASP A 145 -15.82 3.18 14.05
N ASN A 146 -15.36 2.41 13.06
CA ASN A 146 -14.09 1.71 13.11
C ASN A 146 -13.05 2.55 12.39
N HIS A 147 -12.03 3.00 13.11
CA HIS A 147 -11.05 3.94 12.61
C HIS A 147 -9.63 3.37 12.64
N ILE A 148 -8.89 3.54 11.55
CA ILE A 148 -7.44 3.33 11.50
C ILE A 148 -6.79 4.61 10.96
N SER A 149 -5.83 5.16 11.70
CA SER A 149 -4.99 6.24 11.21
C SER A 149 -3.56 6.10 11.67
N TRP A 150 -2.60 6.56 10.87
CA TRP A 150 -1.22 6.72 11.28
C TRP A 150 -0.76 8.12 10.90
N GLN A 151 -0.38 8.91 11.89
CA GLN A 151 0.06 10.27 11.69
C GLN A 151 1.51 10.43 12.16
N LEU A 152 2.33 10.99 11.28
CA LEU A 152 3.65 11.51 11.58
C LEU A 152 3.60 13.03 11.49
N THR A 153 4.22 13.72 12.43
CA THR A 153 4.30 15.18 12.40
C THR A 153 5.67 15.69 12.79
N ASP A 154 6.14 16.71 12.07
CA ASP A 154 7.32 17.49 12.40
C ASP A 154 6.94 18.95 12.61
N PHE A 155 6.58 19.28 13.86
CA PHE A 155 6.34 20.65 14.30
C PHE A 155 7.61 21.42 14.67
N VAL A 156 8.78 20.76 14.68
CA VAL A 156 10.00 21.32 15.28
C VAL A 156 10.97 21.79 14.21
N THR A 157 11.28 20.94 13.23
CA THR A 157 12.27 21.25 12.21
C THR A 157 11.68 21.68 10.88
N HIS A 158 10.49 21.20 10.54
CA HIS A 158 9.78 21.47 9.28
C HIS A 158 10.63 21.04 8.08
N THR A 159 11.29 19.89 8.22
CA THR A 159 12.21 19.37 7.18
C THR A 159 11.95 17.92 6.81
N ALA A 160 10.95 17.29 7.40
CA ALA A 160 10.63 15.88 7.19
C ALA A 160 10.16 15.62 5.75
N LEU A 161 9.50 16.61 5.12
CA LEU A 161 9.16 16.60 3.71
C LEU A 161 10.09 17.57 2.97
N ALA A 162 11.30 17.14 2.65
CA ALA A 162 12.25 17.99 1.93
C ALA A 162 11.61 18.64 0.68
N SER A 163 11.87 19.94 0.50
CA SER A 163 11.30 20.81 -0.56
C SER A 163 11.35 20.26 -2.00
N ALA A 164 12.20 19.28 -2.31
CA ALA A 164 12.29 18.67 -3.63
C ALA A 164 11.16 17.67 -3.96
N VAL A 165 10.51 17.09 -2.94
CA VAL A 165 9.39 16.15 -3.10
C VAL A 165 8.05 16.82 -2.79
N GLY A 166 8.05 17.83 -1.90
CA GLY A 166 6.87 18.61 -1.54
C GLY A 166 5.75 17.69 -1.06
N THR A 167 4.57 17.85 -1.65
CA THR A 167 3.37 17.06 -1.32
C THR A 167 3.18 15.85 -2.20
N ALA A 168 4.09 15.54 -3.14
CA ALA A 168 3.95 14.39 -4.03
C ALA A 168 4.01 13.07 -3.25
N LEU A 169 3.20 12.08 -3.66
CA LEU A 169 3.24 10.74 -3.06
C LEU A 169 4.67 10.16 -3.14
N PRO A 170 5.26 9.74 -2.02
CA PRO A 170 6.61 9.22 -2.02
C PRO A 170 6.66 7.81 -2.64
N THR A 171 7.79 7.45 -3.24
CA THR A 171 8.04 6.07 -3.70
C THR A 171 8.81 5.24 -2.68
N MET A 172 9.17 5.83 -1.55
CA MET A 172 9.91 5.23 -0.45
C MET A 172 9.12 5.44 0.86
N PRO A 173 9.26 4.54 1.85
CA PRO A 173 8.68 4.74 3.18
C PRO A 173 9.23 5.99 3.86
N PRO A 174 8.44 6.62 4.76
CA PRO A 174 8.94 7.74 5.55
C PRO A 174 10.12 7.30 6.43
N VAL A 175 11.12 8.17 6.54
CA VAL A 175 12.27 7.95 7.44
C VAL A 175 11.85 8.39 8.84
N LEU A 176 11.50 7.42 9.69
CA LEU A 176 10.86 7.68 10.99
C LEU A 176 11.65 8.59 11.93
N SER A 177 12.98 8.68 11.80
CA SER A 177 13.79 9.59 12.61
C SER A 177 13.56 11.07 12.31
N ASP A 178 12.96 11.37 11.17
CA ASP A 178 12.71 12.74 10.71
C ASP A 178 11.38 13.27 11.29
N TRP A 179 10.62 12.42 11.99
CA TRP A 179 9.29 12.71 12.51
C TRP A 179 9.28 12.61 14.04
N PRO A 180 9.40 13.74 14.76
CA PRO A 180 9.35 13.77 16.23
C PRO A 180 8.07 13.19 16.83
N GLU A 181 6.95 13.36 16.14
CA GLU A 181 5.67 12.77 16.53
C GLU A 181 5.28 11.62 15.59
N ASN A 182 4.84 10.51 16.18
CA ASN A 182 4.50 9.29 15.48
C ASN A 182 3.40 8.55 16.23
N SER A 183 2.19 8.51 15.68
CA SER A 183 1.04 7.92 16.34
C SER A 183 0.18 7.10 15.38
N LEU A 184 0.25 5.78 15.52
CA LEU A 184 -0.71 4.84 14.94
C LEU A 184 -1.89 4.68 15.90
N THR A 185 -3.09 4.93 15.42
CA THR A 185 -4.35 4.80 16.18
C THR A 185 -5.26 3.76 15.53
N ILE A 186 -5.79 2.86 16.36
CA ILE A 186 -6.88 1.94 16.01
C ILE A 186 -7.98 2.17 17.04
N SER A 187 -9.19 2.50 16.60
CA SER A 187 -10.32 2.67 17.53
C SER A 187 -11.62 2.12 16.96
N SER A 188 -12.50 1.72 17.86
CA SER A 188 -13.87 1.35 17.55
C SER A 188 -14.78 2.08 18.51
N GLN A 189 -15.82 2.73 18.00
CA GLN A 189 -16.67 3.62 18.78
C GLN A 189 -18.14 3.51 18.36
N GLU A 190 -19.03 3.59 19.34
CA GLU A 190 -20.48 3.63 19.18
C GLU A 190 -21.04 4.87 19.89
N TYR A 191 -21.81 5.69 19.17
CA TYR A 191 -22.24 7.00 19.63
C TYR A 191 -23.69 7.06 20.14
N SER A 192 -24.52 6.03 19.92
CA SER A 192 -25.97 6.13 20.13
C SER A 192 -26.43 5.84 21.56
N VAL A 193 -25.86 4.85 22.26
CA VAL A 193 -26.34 4.47 23.60
C VAL A 193 -25.18 4.12 24.53
N GLY A 194 -24.84 5.06 25.40
CA GLY A 194 -23.92 4.81 26.53
C GLY A 194 -22.44 4.86 26.17
N TYR A 195 -22.07 5.54 25.08
CA TYR A 195 -20.70 5.81 24.61
C TYR A 195 -19.72 4.67 24.93
N GLN A 196 -19.67 3.69 24.03
CA GLN A 196 -18.76 2.57 24.14
C GLN A 196 -17.61 2.77 23.16
N SER A 197 -16.39 2.58 23.64
CA SER A 197 -15.22 2.72 22.78
C SER A 197 -14.04 1.92 23.29
N PHE A 198 -13.20 1.46 22.38
CA PHE A 198 -11.80 1.21 22.69
C PHE A 198 -10.91 2.04 21.76
N GLN A 199 -9.72 2.37 22.24
CA GLN A 199 -8.67 3.01 21.45
C GLN A 199 -7.31 2.39 21.80
N ILE A 200 -6.57 2.04 20.78
CA ILE A 200 -5.19 1.57 20.84
C ILE A 200 -4.33 2.64 20.18
N ARG A 201 -3.27 3.08 20.86
CA ARG A 201 -2.22 3.93 20.30
C ARG A 201 -0.89 3.20 20.32
N ALA A 202 -0.14 3.33 19.25
CA ALA A 202 1.14 2.69 19.06
C ALA A 202 2.12 3.61 18.34
N ASP A 203 3.41 3.38 18.58
CA ASP A 203 4.49 4.09 17.92
C ASP A 203 5.05 3.17 16.84
N VAL A 204 5.05 3.60 15.57
CA VAL A 204 5.63 2.80 14.48
C VAL A 204 7.15 2.81 14.63
N ILE A 205 7.76 1.64 14.76
CA ILE A 205 9.22 1.49 14.97
C ILE A 205 9.95 1.02 13.71
N SER A 206 9.21 0.62 12.67
CA SER A 206 9.77 0.24 11.37
C SER A 206 8.75 0.46 10.27
N ALA A 207 9.19 1.04 9.16
CA ALA A 207 8.44 1.15 7.91
C ALA A 207 9.40 0.83 6.76
N VAL A 208 9.15 -0.25 6.02
CA VAL A 208 10.04 -0.73 4.95
C VAL A 208 9.22 -1.11 3.72
N LEU A 209 9.80 -0.97 2.52
CA LEU A 209 9.12 -1.45 1.31
C LEU A 209 8.86 -2.95 1.42
N SER A 210 7.62 -3.36 1.21
CA SER A 210 7.30 -4.77 1.06
C SER A 210 8.00 -5.27 -0.21
N PRO A 211 8.63 -6.46 -0.19
CA PRO A 211 9.24 -7.02 -1.38
C PRO A 211 8.15 -7.25 -2.44
N THR A 212 8.24 -6.56 -3.58
CA THR A 212 7.34 -6.84 -4.71
C THR A 212 7.56 -8.28 -5.13
N PRO A 213 6.53 -9.15 -5.14
CA PRO A 213 6.66 -10.49 -5.68
C PRO A 213 7.15 -10.37 -7.12
N VAL A 214 8.39 -10.75 -7.38
CA VAL A 214 8.94 -10.71 -8.74
C VAL A 214 8.11 -11.70 -9.55
N PRO A 215 7.38 -11.25 -10.60
CA PRO A 215 6.63 -12.19 -11.42
C PRO A 215 7.63 -13.14 -12.09
N GLU A 216 7.67 -14.38 -11.61
CA GLU A 216 8.53 -15.44 -12.12
C GLU A 216 8.33 -15.84 -13.61
N PRO A 217 7.25 -15.47 -14.36
CA PRO A 217 7.13 -15.95 -15.74
C PRO A 217 8.21 -15.44 -16.69
N ALA A 218 8.63 -14.18 -16.57
CA ALA A 218 9.56 -13.57 -17.53
C ALA A 218 11.00 -14.06 -17.31
N THR A 219 11.41 -14.21 -16.04
CA THR A 219 12.76 -14.69 -15.69
C THR A 219 12.91 -16.16 -16.06
N LEU A 220 11.88 -16.98 -15.81
CA LEU A 220 11.88 -18.39 -16.21
C LEU A 220 11.82 -18.55 -17.73
N LEU A 221 11.05 -17.71 -18.44
CA LEU A 221 11.04 -17.71 -19.90
C LEU A 221 12.39 -17.29 -20.48
N LEU A 222 12.98 -16.20 -19.98
CA LEU A 222 14.28 -15.71 -20.44
C LEU A 222 15.38 -16.73 -20.15
N LEU A 223 15.36 -17.34 -18.96
CA LEU A 223 16.25 -18.44 -18.60
C LEU A 223 16.03 -19.65 -19.53
N GLY A 224 14.78 -20.01 -19.79
CA GLY A 224 14.41 -21.09 -20.70
C GLY A 224 14.91 -20.85 -22.14
N LEU A 225 14.71 -19.64 -22.67
CA LEU A 225 15.19 -19.24 -23.99
C LEU A 225 16.73 -19.19 -24.04
N GLY A 226 17.37 -18.71 -22.97
CA GLY A 226 18.83 -18.72 -22.83
C GLY A 226 19.41 -20.13 -22.87
N LEU A 227 18.81 -21.07 -22.12
CA LEU A 227 19.22 -22.48 -22.11
C LEU A 227 18.95 -23.17 -23.46
N ALA A 228 17.79 -22.92 -24.07
CA ALA A 228 17.46 -23.46 -25.39
C ALA A 228 18.41 -22.93 -26.48
N GLY A 229 18.75 -21.64 -26.45
CA GLY A 229 19.75 -21.03 -27.32
C GLY A 229 21.13 -21.66 -27.15
N LEU A 230 21.57 -21.86 -25.90
CA LEU A 230 22.86 -22.49 -25.60
C LEU A 230 22.93 -23.95 -26.09
N ALA A 231 21.84 -24.70 -25.95
CA ALA A 231 21.70 -26.05 -26.48
C ALA A 231 21.75 -26.07 -28.02
N GLY A 232 21.10 -25.10 -28.67
CA GLY A 232 21.13 -24.93 -30.12
C GLY A 232 22.55 -24.69 -30.67
N VAL A 233 23.31 -23.78 -30.04
CA VAL A 233 24.68 -23.44 -30.48
C VAL A 233 25.64 -24.63 -30.39
N ARG A 234 25.49 -25.52 -29.39
CA ARG A 234 26.34 -26.72 -29.27
C ARG A 234 26.15 -27.72 -30.40
N ARG A 235 25.00 -27.71 -31.10
CA ARG A 235 24.71 -28.68 -32.18
C ARG A 235 25.40 -28.33 -33.50
N PHE A 236 25.84 -27.10 -33.70
CA PHE A 236 26.48 -26.63 -34.94
C PHE A 236 28.02 -26.74 -34.95
N LYS A 237 28.64 -27.29 -33.90
CA LYS A 237 30.11 -27.50 -33.82
C LYS A 237 30.56 -28.96 -34.03
N LYS A 238 29.71 -29.81 -34.62
CA LYS A 238 30.06 -31.15 -35.11
C LYS A 238 29.88 -31.18 -36.61
#